data_AF-A0A9E5IPN7-F1
#
_entry.id   AF-A0A9E5IPN7-F1
#
_cell.length_a   1.000
_cell.length_b   1.000
_cell.length_c   1.000
_cell.angle_alpha   90.00
_cell.angle_beta   90.00
_cell.angle_gamma   90.00
#
_symmetry.space_group_name_H-M   'P 1'
#
loop_
_entity.id
_entity.type
_entity.pdbx_description
1 polymer ?
#
loop_
_entity_poly.entity_id
_entity_poly.type
_entity_poly.pdbx_seq_one_letter_code
_entity_poly.pdbx_strand_id
1 'polypeptide(L)'
;FYNLFDYWSWNEAEIEQAIAGYGWERAIDTNSTWRIGDGTAAFYNYVYYTIAGFSEHDTFRSNQIREGQLSRAQALTLIADDNRPRYQNIKWYLDTLGLDFRAVVDVVNGARRLYGE
;
A
#
# COMPACT_ATOMS: atom_id res chain seq x y z
N PHE A 1 -0.21 -17.57 -25.21
CA PHE A 1 -0.23 -16.13 -24.89
C PHE A 1 1.07 -15.85 -24.15
N TYR A 2 1.83 -14.84 -24.56
CA TYR A 2 3.12 -14.48 -23.97
C TYR A 2 2.98 -13.08 -23.37
N ASN A 3 3.31 -12.92 -22.09
CA ASN A 3 3.38 -11.64 -21.40
C ASN A 3 4.81 -11.09 -21.42
N LEU A 4 4.95 -9.76 -21.39
CA LEU A 4 6.26 -9.10 -21.27
C LEU A 4 7.05 -9.62 -20.06
N PHE A 5 6.36 -9.82 -18.93
CA PHE A 5 6.96 -10.29 -17.69
C PHE A 5 7.34 -11.78 -17.68
N ASP A 6 7.04 -12.52 -18.75
CA ASP A 6 7.59 -13.87 -18.95
C ASP A 6 9.07 -13.82 -19.36
N TYR A 7 9.54 -12.67 -19.87
CA TYR A 7 10.91 -12.47 -20.38
C TYR A 7 11.68 -11.37 -19.67
N TRP A 8 10.97 -10.40 -19.10
CA TRP A 8 11.57 -9.27 -18.39
C TRP A 8 11.09 -9.28 -16.94
N SER A 9 11.99 -9.57 -16.00
CA SER A 9 11.64 -9.55 -14.58
C SER A 9 11.37 -8.13 -14.10
N TRP A 10 10.26 -7.94 -13.39
CA TRP A 10 9.99 -6.67 -12.71
C TRP A 10 10.97 -6.52 -11.53
N ASN A 11 11.68 -5.39 -11.41
CA ASN A 11 12.61 -5.13 -10.32
C ASN A 11 12.36 -3.73 -9.73
N GLU A 12 11.95 -3.67 -8.46
CA GLU A 12 11.59 -2.42 -7.79
C GLU A 12 12.74 -1.40 -7.78
N ALA A 13 13.97 -1.84 -7.46
CA ALA A 13 15.11 -0.96 -7.31
C ALA A 13 15.53 -0.33 -8.65
N GLU A 14 15.52 -1.12 -9.74
CA GLU A 14 15.80 -0.62 -11.09
C GLU A 14 14.75 0.42 -11.52
N ILE A 15 13.47 0.14 -11.23
CA ILE A 15 12.36 1.04 -11.56
C ILE A 15 12.47 2.34 -10.76
N GLU A 16 12.70 2.26 -9.44
CA GLU A 16 12.87 3.44 -8.60
C GLU A 16 14.08 4.29 -9.02
N GLN A 17 15.18 3.65 -9.42
CA GLN A 17 16.37 4.34 -9.92
C GLN A 17 16.09 5.05 -11.25
N ALA A 18 15.40 4.37 -12.18
CA ALA A 18 15.02 4.96 -13.45
C ALA A 18 14.11 6.19 -13.23
N ILE A 19 13.07 6.03 -12.40
CA ILE A 19 12.12 7.10 -12.06
C ILE A 19 12.82 8.29 -11.40
N ALA A 20 13.77 8.04 -10.50
CA ALA A 20 14.57 9.11 -9.88
C ALA A 20 15.38 9.92 -10.91
N GLY A 21 15.86 9.28 -11.98
CA GLY A 21 16.57 9.95 -13.09
C GLY A 21 15.72 10.96 -13.87
N TYR A 22 14.39 10.85 -13.80
CA TYR A 22 13.46 11.76 -14.48
C TYR A 22 12.96 12.90 -13.58
N GLY A 23 13.45 13.03 -12.35
CA GLY A 23 12.98 14.06 -11.42
C GLY A 23 11.53 13.85 -10.97
N TRP A 24 11.07 12.61 -10.93
CA TRP A 24 9.70 12.26 -10.57
C TRP A 24 9.38 12.60 -9.11
N GLU A 25 8.20 13.17 -8.88
CA GLU A 25 7.72 13.54 -7.55
C GLU A 25 7.20 12.32 -6.77
N ARG A 26 7.68 12.15 -5.54
CA ARG A 26 7.20 11.12 -4.61
C ARG A 26 6.13 11.71 -3.69
N ALA A 27 5.25 10.85 -3.19
CA ALA A 27 4.32 11.25 -2.14
C ALA A 27 5.09 11.56 -0.85
N ILE A 28 4.73 12.65 -0.18
CA ILE A 28 5.40 13.11 1.05
C ILE A 28 5.03 12.28 2.29
N ASP A 29 4.00 11.44 2.18
CA ASP A 29 3.36 10.73 3.28
C ASP A 29 3.56 9.21 3.20
N THR A 30 4.41 8.72 2.31
CA THR A 30 4.84 7.31 2.23
C THR A 30 6.21 7.18 1.59
N ASN A 31 6.98 6.16 1.99
CA ASN A 31 8.25 5.83 1.33
C ASN A 31 8.06 4.99 0.05
N SER A 32 6.89 4.37 -0.11
CA SER A 32 6.57 3.55 -1.28
C SER A 32 6.29 4.43 -2.50
N THR A 33 6.77 4.03 -3.68
CA THR A 33 6.35 4.63 -4.96
C THR A 33 5.14 3.92 -5.56
N TRP A 34 4.63 2.87 -4.90
CA TRP A 34 3.51 2.07 -5.38
C TRP A 34 2.17 2.65 -4.91
N ARG A 35 1.18 2.71 -5.80
CA ARG A 35 -0.19 3.20 -5.52
C ARG A 35 -0.25 4.60 -4.88
N ILE A 36 0.70 5.48 -5.23
CA ILE A 36 0.75 6.85 -4.69
C ILE A 36 -0.20 7.85 -5.38
N GLY A 37 -0.73 7.51 -6.56
CA GLY A 37 -1.60 8.40 -7.34
C GLY A 37 -3.11 8.21 -7.12
N ASP A 38 -3.51 7.20 -6.35
CA ASP A 38 -4.93 6.89 -6.07
C ASP A 38 -5.25 7.25 -4.62
N GLY A 39 -6.07 8.29 -4.42
CA GLY A 39 -6.50 8.72 -3.08
C GLY A 39 -7.34 7.68 -2.34
N THR A 40 -7.95 6.73 -3.06
CA THR A 40 -8.73 5.63 -2.48
C THR A 40 -7.83 4.61 -1.78
N ALA A 41 -6.58 4.46 -2.24
CA ALA A 41 -5.67 3.40 -1.79
C ALA A 41 -5.37 3.47 -0.29
N ALA A 42 -5.14 4.68 0.22
CA ALA A 42 -4.96 4.91 1.65
C ALA A 42 -6.18 4.44 2.46
N PHE A 43 -7.40 4.63 1.94
CA PHE A 43 -8.63 4.27 2.64
C PHE A 43 -8.90 2.77 2.63
N TYR A 44 -8.90 2.10 1.46
CA TYR A 44 -9.18 0.66 1.45
C TYR A 44 -8.08 -0.15 2.14
N ASN A 45 -6.80 0.25 2.04
CA ASN A 45 -5.73 -0.46 2.74
C ASN A 45 -5.85 -0.27 4.25
N TYR A 46 -6.26 0.91 4.71
CA TYR A 46 -6.60 1.12 6.12
C TYR A 46 -7.74 0.20 6.55
N VAL A 47 -8.82 0.07 5.77
CA VAL A 47 -9.94 -0.84 6.07
C VAL A 47 -9.49 -2.30 6.11
N TYR A 48 -8.78 -2.77 5.08
CA TYR A 48 -8.30 -4.16 5.00
C TYR A 48 -7.34 -4.49 6.13
N TYR A 49 -6.36 -3.64 6.36
CA TYR A 49 -5.38 -3.87 7.43
C TYR A 49 -6.05 -3.88 8.80
N THR A 50 -6.95 -2.91 9.03
CA THR A 50 -7.67 -2.78 10.29
C THR A 50 -8.62 -3.94 10.54
N ILE A 51 -9.33 -4.48 9.54
CA ILE A 51 -10.32 -5.54 9.74
C ILE A 51 -9.73 -6.94 9.58
N ALA A 52 -8.92 -7.16 8.55
CA ALA A 52 -8.43 -8.47 8.14
C ALA A 52 -6.96 -8.72 8.51
N GLY A 53 -6.21 -7.70 8.93
CA GLY A 53 -4.81 -7.84 9.36
C GLY A 53 -3.80 -7.86 8.20
N PHE A 54 -4.23 -7.56 6.98
CA PHE A 54 -3.38 -7.45 5.79
C PHE A 54 -4.00 -6.46 4.79
N SER A 55 -3.20 -5.98 3.84
CA SER A 55 -3.63 -5.05 2.79
C SER A 55 -3.11 -5.46 1.41
N GLU A 56 -3.30 -4.60 0.40
CA GLU A 56 -2.66 -4.79 -0.90
C GLU A 56 -1.13 -4.77 -0.81
N HIS A 57 -0.55 -4.03 0.15
CA HIS A 57 0.90 -4.00 0.38
C HIS A 57 1.43 -5.40 0.75
N ASP A 58 0.72 -6.11 1.62
CA ASP A 58 1.05 -7.49 1.99
C ASP A 58 1.03 -8.44 0.79
N THR A 59 0.05 -8.27 -0.10
CA THR A 59 -0.05 -9.06 -1.33
C THR A 59 1.11 -8.77 -2.27
N PHE A 60 1.46 -7.49 -2.43
CA PHE A 60 2.59 -7.05 -3.25
C PHE A 60 3.92 -7.60 -2.73
N ARG A 61 4.23 -7.43 -1.44
CA ARG A 61 5.45 -7.97 -0.83
C ARG A 61 5.46 -9.51 -0.85
N SER A 62 4.30 -10.15 -0.69
CA SER A 62 4.18 -11.61 -0.81
C SER A 62 4.54 -12.13 -2.20
N ASN A 63 4.22 -11.38 -3.27
CA ASN A 63 4.65 -11.72 -4.62
C ASN A 63 6.17 -11.58 -4.78
N GLN A 64 6.76 -10.50 -4.27
CA GLN A 64 8.21 -10.30 -4.31
C GLN A 64 8.98 -11.42 -3.60
N ILE A 65 8.44 -11.98 -2.50
CA ILE A 65 9.02 -13.16 -1.85
C ILE A 65 8.96 -14.40 -2.75
N ARG A 66 7.80 -14.66 -3.38
CA ARG A 66 7.61 -15.83 -4.26
C ARG A 66 8.51 -15.78 -5.49
N GLU A 67 8.79 -14.60 -5.99
CA GLU A 67 9.71 -14.34 -7.11
C GLU A 67 11.19 -14.27 -6.68
N GLY A 68 11.50 -14.49 -5.39
CA GLY A 68 12.87 -14.48 -4.87
C GLY A 68 13.54 -13.09 -4.83
N GLN A 69 12.76 -12.01 -4.97
CA GLN A 69 13.26 -10.63 -5.01
C GLN A 69 13.52 -10.05 -3.62
N LEU A 70 12.77 -10.51 -2.63
CA LEU A 70 12.88 -10.08 -1.23
C LEU A 70 12.86 -11.27 -0.29
N SER A 71 13.63 -11.20 0.80
CA SER A 71 13.44 -12.12 1.91
C SER A 71 12.16 -11.79 2.69
N ARG A 72 11.59 -12.80 3.37
CA ARG A 72 10.45 -12.59 4.26
C ARG A 72 10.73 -11.53 5.34
N ALA A 73 11.93 -11.48 5.89
CA ALA A 73 12.29 -10.52 6.93
C ALA A 73 12.27 -9.07 6.39
N GLN A 74 12.81 -8.85 5.20
CA GLN A 74 12.78 -7.53 4.53
C GLN A 74 11.34 -7.12 4.21
N ALA A 75 10.54 -8.04 3.68
CA ALA A 75 9.13 -7.80 3.37
C ALA A 75 8.34 -7.37 4.62
N LEU A 76 8.55 -8.03 5.76
CA LEU A 76 7.87 -7.66 7.03
C LEU A 76 8.23 -6.24 7.49
N THR A 77 9.50 -5.83 7.33
CA THR A 77 9.91 -4.45 7.64
C THR A 77 9.22 -3.44 6.72
N LEU A 78 9.14 -3.74 5.42
CA LEU A 78 8.52 -2.85 4.43
C LEU A 78 7.01 -2.71 4.66
N ILE A 79 6.27 -3.81 4.84
CA ILE A 79 4.82 -3.73 5.08
C ILE A 79 4.48 -3.01 6.38
N ALA A 80 5.35 -3.04 7.40
CA ALA A 80 5.13 -2.32 8.65
C ALA A 80 5.18 -0.79 8.46
N ASP A 81 5.95 -0.31 7.47
CA ASP A 81 5.96 1.09 7.08
C ASP A 81 4.83 1.40 6.08
N ASP A 82 4.66 0.56 5.05
CA ASP A 82 3.66 0.74 4.00
C ASP A 82 2.21 0.74 4.54
N ASN A 83 1.93 -0.06 5.58
CA ASN A 83 0.61 -0.13 6.21
C ASN A 83 0.32 0.96 7.25
N ARG A 84 1.23 1.93 7.45
CA ARG A 84 0.95 3.06 8.35
C ARG A 84 -0.25 3.86 7.83
N PRO A 85 -1.27 4.13 8.67
CA PRO A 85 -2.44 4.88 8.23
C PRO A 85 -2.07 6.28 7.72
N ARG A 86 -2.38 6.54 6.45
CA ARG A 86 -2.17 7.85 5.81
C ARG A 86 -3.39 8.74 6.03
N TYR A 87 -3.62 9.16 7.29
CA TYR A 87 -4.86 9.84 7.69
C TYR A 87 -5.19 11.10 6.89
N GLN A 88 -4.18 11.86 6.45
CA GLN A 88 -4.42 13.05 5.61
C GLN A 88 -4.98 12.68 4.24
N ASN A 89 -4.44 11.64 3.61
CA ASN A 89 -4.96 11.12 2.34
C ASN A 89 -6.36 10.53 2.52
N ILE A 90 -6.59 9.79 3.60
CA ILE A 90 -7.92 9.24 3.93
C ILE A 90 -8.93 10.38 4.11
N LYS A 91 -8.58 11.42 4.88
CA LYS A 91 -9.45 12.58 5.09
C LYS A 91 -9.75 13.28 3.77
N TRP A 92 -8.73 13.57 2.97
CA TRP A 92 -8.90 14.20 1.66
C TRP A 92 -9.86 13.39 0.79
N TYR A 93 -9.66 12.08 0.71
CA TYR A 93 -10.54 11.19 -0.07
C TYR A 93 -11.99 11.25 0.43
N LEU A 94 -12.22 11.14 1.74
CA LEU A 94 -13.56 11.21 2.31
C LEU A 94 -14.22 12.59 2.13
N ASP A 95 -13.45 13.67 2.21
CA ASP A 95 -13.94 15.03 1.93
C ASP A 95 -14.46 15.14 0.48
N THR A 96 -13.75 14.54 -0.50
CA THR A 96 -14.21 14.54 -1.91
C THR A 96 -15.53 13.78 -2.13
N LEU A 97 -15.85 12.85 -1.22
CA LEU A 97 -17.09 12.09 -1.23
C LEU A 97 -18.20 12.72 -0.36
N GLY A 98 -17.90 13.80 0.36
CA GLY A 98 -18.82 14.41 1.32
C GLY A 98 -19.08 13.54 2.56
N LEU A 99 -18.11 12.71 2.96
CA LEU A 99 -18.20 11.84 4.13
C LEU A 99 -17.39 12.40 5.30
N ASP A 100 -17.97 12.38 6.51
CA ASP A 100 -17.26 12.81 7.71
C ASP A 100 -16.15 11.82 8.11
N PHE A 101 -14.92 12.34 8.20
CA PHE A 101 -13.74 11.52 8.50
C PHE A 101 -13.88 10.76 9.83
N ARG A 102 -14.35 11.43 10.88
CA ARG A 102 -14.42 10.81 12.21
C ARG A 102 -15.47 9.72 12.25
N ALA A 103 -16.67 9.98 11.72
CA ALA A 103 -17.75 9.01 11.65
C ALA A 103 -17.32 7.74 10.88
N VAL A 104 -16.65 7.89 9.74
CA VAL A 104 -16.17 6.75 8.95
C VAL A 104 -15.09 5.97 9.68
N VAL A 105 -14.08 6.66 10.24
CA VAL A 105 -12.98 6.02 10.95
C VAL A 105 -13.46 5.30 12.21
N ASP A 106 -14.44 5.85 12.93
CA ASP A 106 -15.05 5.21 14.09
C ASP A 106 -15.78 3.91 13.70
N VAL A 107 -16.47 3.90 12.54
CA VAL A 107 -17.11 2.68 12.01
C VAL A 107 -16.06 1.60 11.66
N VAL A 108 -14.97 1.98 10.98
CA VAL A 108 -13.90 1.02 10.61
C VAL A 108 -13.20 0.49 11.87
N ASN A 109 -12.94 1.36 12.84
CA ASN A 109 -12.30 0.96 14.10
C ASN A 109 -13.19 0.06 14.96
N GLY A 110 -14.51 0.29 14.96
CA GLY A 110 -15.48 -0.54 15.68
C GLY A 110 -15.84 -1.86 14.99
N ALA A 111 -15.43 -2.05 13.73
CA ALA A 111 -15.69 -3.29 13.01
C ALA A 111 -14.95 -4.49 13.65
N ARG A 112 -15.61 -5.64 13.69
CA ARG A 112 -15.04 -6.89 14.21
C ARG A 112 -13.77 -7.25 13.43
N ARG A 113 -12.66 -7.46 14.15
CA ARG A 113 -11.41 -8.00 13.61
C ARG A 113 -11.59 -9.47 13.22
N LEU A 114 -11.08 -9.84 12.05
CA LEU A 114 -11.16 -11.20 11.50
C LEU A 114 -9.95 -12.06 11.87
N TYR A 115 -8.88 -11.43 12.32
CA TYR A 115 -7.70 -12.08 12.87
C TYR A 115 -7.85 -12.20 14.40
N GLY A 116 -7.22 -13.23 14.99
CA GLY A 116 -7.15 -13.37 16.44
C GLY A 116 -6.22 -12.32 17.06
N GLU A 117 -6.41 -12.04 18.35
CA GLU A 117 -5.39 -11.32 19.14
C GLU A 117 -4.08 -12.10 19.21
#